data_AF-A0A4Y2U3C5-F1
#
_entry.id   AF-A0A4Y2U3C5-F1
#
_cell.length_a   1.000
_cell.length_b   1.000
_cell.length_c   1.000
_cell.angle_alpha   90.00
_cell.angle_beta   90.00
_cell.angle_gamma   90.00
#
_symmetry.space_group_name_H-M   'P 1'
#
loop_
_entity.id
_entity.type
_entity.pdbx_description
1 polymer ?
#
loop_
_entity_poly.entity_id
_entity_poly.type
_entity_poly.pdbx_seq_one_letter_code
_entity_poly.pdbx_strand_id
1 'polypeptide(L)'
;MLLPPLHIKLGLMKQFVKALPKEGECFKYLCDQFPGLSEAKLKEGVFIGPDIRKIMKDENFETKMETNERKALESFKLYDSGFLTPV
;
A
#
# COMPACT_ATOMS: atom_id res chain seq x y z
N MET A 1 -4.88 -25.65 -0.17
CA MET A 1 -5.94 -24.63 -0.10
C MET A 1 -5.34 -23.30 -0.57
N LEU A 2 -5.59 -22.89 -1.82
CA LEU A 2 -5.14 -21.58 -2.32
C LEU A 2 -6.02 -20.52 -1.64
N LEU A 3 -5.43 -19.56 -0.94
CA LEU A 3 -6.16 -18.40 -0.46
C LEU A 3 -6.68 -17.60 -1.67
N PRO A 4 -7.92 -17.06 -1.63
CA PRO A 4 -8.39 -16.19 -2.68
C PRO A 4 -7.40 -15.02 -2.84
N PRO A 5 -7.10 -14.61 -4.08
CA PRO A 5 -6.08 -13.59 -4.38
C PRO A 5 -6.23 -12.29 -3.60
N LEU A 6 -7.48 -11.95 -3.25
CA LEU A 6 -7.82 -10.79 -2.45
C LEU A 6 -7.24 -10.83 -1.02
N HIS A 7 -7.25 -12.00 -0.35
CA HIS A 7 -6.70 -12.13 1.00
C HIS A 7 -5.18 -11.96 1.03
N ILE A 8 -4.50 -12.41 -0.03
CA ILE A 8 -3.05 -12.27 -0.18
C ILE A 8 -2.70 -10.79 -0.40
N LYS A 9 -3.40 -10.12 -1.31
CA LYS A 9 -3.18 -8.69 -1.61
C LYS A 9 -3.40 -7.80 -0.38
N LEU A 10 -4.47 -8.04 0.38
CA LEU A 10 -4.75 -7.33 1.63
C LEU A 10 -3.65 -7.58 2.67
N GLY A 11 -3.20 -8.84 2.82
CA GLY A 11 -2.12 -9.20 3.73
C GLY A 11 -0.80 -8.53 3.38
N LEU A 12 -0.44 -8.50 2.09
CA LEU A 12 0.79 -7.87 1.60
C LEU A 12 0.77 -6.35 1.78
N MET A 13 -0.35 -5.68 1.47
CA MET A 13 -0.47 -4.23 1.69
C MET A 13 -0.37 -3.87 3.18
N LYS A 14 -0.97 -4.70 4.04
CA LYS A 14 -0.84 -4.56 5.49
C LYS A 14 0.63 -4.65 5.93
N GLN A 15 1.38 -5.63 5.42
CA GLN A 15 2.80 -5.80 5.72
C GLN A 15 3.66 -4.65 5.17
N PHE A 16 3.36 -4.18 3.96
CA PHE A 16 4.04 -3.03 3.35
C PHE A 16 3.95 -1.80 4.24
N VAL A 17 2.74 -1.39 4.64
CA VAL A 17 2.57 -0.20 5.48
C VAL A 17 3.12 -0.42 6.89
N LYS A 18 3.08 -1.65 7.43
CA LYS A 18 3.75 -1.98 8.70
C LYS A 18 5.27 -1.80 8.62
N ALA A 19 5.88 -2.12 7.50
CA ALA A 19 7.33 -1.99 7.29
C ALA A 19 7.79 -0.56 7.00
N LEU A 20 6.89 0.35 6.58
CA LEU A 20 7.25 1.75 6.35
C LEU A 20 7.76 2.43 7.65
N PRO A 21 8.80 3.28 7.56
CA PRO A 21 9.28 4.11 8.68
C PRO A 21 8.16 5.04 9.15
N LYS A 22 7.83 5.01 10.45
CA LYS A 22 6.67 5.76 10.98
C LYS A 22 6.90 7.26 11.02
N GLU A 23 8.17 7.66 11.06
CA GLU A 23 8.60 9.04 11.06
C GLU A 23 8.95 9.55 9.64
N GLY A 24 8.95 8.63 8.66
CA GLY A 24 9.29 8.91 7.26
C GLY A 24 8.24 9.73 6.53
N GLU A 25 8.66 10.43 5.47
CA GLU A 25 7.76 11.28 4.66
C GLU A 25 6.61 10.47 4.04
N CYS A 26 6.90 9.25 3.59
CA CYS A 26 5.91 8.33 3.04
C CYS A 26 4.76 8.05 4.03
N PHE A 27 5.06 7.76 5.31
CA PHE A 27 4.02 7.46 6.30
C PHE A 27 3.24 8.73 6.69
N LYS A 28 3.91 9.88 6.83
CA LYS A 28 3.25 11.18 7.07
C LYS A 28 2.27 11.52 5.94
N TYR A 29 2.68 11.30 4.69
CA TYR A 29 1.81 11.48 3.53
C TYR A 29 0.57 10.59 3.57
N LEU A 30 0.68 9.33 4.02
CA LEU A 30 -0.49 8.47 4.22
C LEU A 30 -1.44 9.03 5.28
N CYS A 31 -0.93 9.57 6.39
CA CYS A 31 -1.77 10.22 7.39
C CYS A 31 -2.56 11.39 6.79
N ASP A 32 -1.91 12.21 5.95
CA ASP A 32 -2.55 13.36 5.30
C ASP A 32 -3.58 12.95 4.23
N GLN A 33 -3.32 11.87 3.50
CA GLN A 33 -4.22 11.37 2.46
C GLN A 33 -5.45 10.65 2.98
N PHE A 34 -5.40 10.17 4.23
CA PHE A 34 -6.45 9.40 4.87
C PHE A 34 -6.82 10.00 6.24
N PRO A 35 -7.30 11.26 6.31
CA PRO A 35 -7.61 11.91 7.58
C PRO A 35 -8.75 11.22 8.35
N GLY A 36 -9.56 10.39 7.68
CA GLY A 36 -10.59 9.56 8.30
C GLY A 36 -10.07 8.26 8.95
N LEU A 37 -8.81 7.89 8.72
CA LEU A 37 -8.16 6.76 9.37
C LEU A 37 -7.33 7.27 10.56
N SER A 38 -7.45 6.60 11.70
CA SER A 38 -6.54 6.88 12.81
C SER A 38 -5.13 6.42 12.47
N GLU A 39 -4.14 7.09 13.04
CA GLU A 39 -2.74 6.70 12.90
C GLU A 39 -2.51 5.24 13.32
N ALA A 40 -3.22 4.75 14.35
CA ALA A 40 -3.19 3.35 14.76
C ALA A 40 -3.65 2.39 13.65
N LYS A 41 -4.73 2.73 12.92
CA LYS A 41 -5.20 1.93 11.77
C LYS A 41 -4.19 1.96 10.62
N LEU A 42 -3.57 3.11 10.36
CA LEU A 42 -2.52 3.24 9.35
C LEU A 42 -1.28 2.42 9.73
N LYS A 43 -0.80 2.51 10.98
CA LYS A 43 0.32 1.70 11.50
C LYS A 43 0.03 0.21 11.41
N GLU A 44 -1.21 -0.19 11.70
CA GLU A 44 -1.64 -1.57 11.57
C GLU A 44 -1.88 -2.02 10.13
N GLY A 45 -1.79 -1.12 9.15
CA GLY A 45 -2.00 -1.42 7.73
C GLY A 45 -3.45 -1.79 7.41
N VAL A 46 -4.40 -1.25 8.17
CA VAL A 46 -5.83 -1.53 8.02
C VAL A 46 -6.42 -0.62 6.94
N PHE A 47 -6.46 -1.15 5.72
CA PHE A 47 -7.01 -0.48 4.54
C PHE A 47 -8.14 -1.30 3.93
N ILE A 48 -9.11 -0.61 3.32
CA ILE A 48 -10.12 -1.25 2.47
C ILE A 48 -9.71 -1.20 1.00
N GLY A 49 -10.35 -2.00 0.15
CA GLY A 49 -10.03 -2.08 -1.27
C GLY A 49 -9.90 -0.71 -1.99
N PRO A 50 -10.82 0.25 -1.79
CA PRO A 50 -10.69 1.61 -2.31
C PRO A 50 -9.42 2.34 -1.89
N ASP A 51 -9.02 2.26 -0.61
CA ASP A 51 -7.82 2.94 -0.11
C ASP A 51 -6.56 2.40 -0.78
N ILE A 52 -6.47 1.08 -0.91
CA ILE A 52 -5.34 0.42 -1.60
C ILE A 52 -5.28 0.87 -3.04
N ARG A 53 -6.41 0.92 -3.74
CA ARG A 53 -6.46 1.41 -5.13
C ARG A 53 -6.02 2.88 -5.23
N LYS A 54 -6.36 3.72 -4.25
CA LYS A 54 -5.91 5.12 -4.19
C LYS A 54 -4.39 5.16 -4.06
N ILE A 55 -3.83 4.44 -3.08
CA ILE A 55 -2.37 4.38 -2.84
C ILE A 55 -1.62 3.87 -4.08
N MET A 56 -2.13 2.82 -4.72
CA MET A 56 -1.49 2.22 -5.90
C MET A 56 -1.50 3.11 -7.14
N LYS A 57 -2.37 4.12 -7.19
CA LYS A 57 -2.47 5.06 -8.32
C LYS A 57 -1.89 6.44 -8.01
N ASP A 58 -1.48 6.68 -6.78
CA ASP A 58 -0.99 7.98 -6.35
C ASP A 58 0.51 8.11 -6.67
N GLU A 59 0.82 8.81 -7.76
CA GLU A 59 2.20 9.09 -8.17
C GLU A 59 2.92 9.99 -7.16
N ASN A 60 2.20 10.89 -6.47
CA ASN A 60 2.82 11.74 -5.45
C ASN A 60 3.29 10.92 -4.26
N PHE A 61 2.57 9.85 -3.92
CA PHE A 61 2.99 8.93 -2.86
C PHE A 61 4.35 8.28 -3.17
N GLU A 62 4.61 7.91 -4.42
CA GLU A 62 5.91 7.36 -4.86
C GLU A 62 7.05 8.36 -4.70
N THR A 63 6.77 9.65 -4.91
CA THR A 63 7.79 10.71 -4.73
C THR A 63 8.21 10.87 -3.27
N LYS A 64 7.37 10.44 -2.32
CA LYS A 64 7.64 10.47 -0.87
C LYS A 64 8.37 9.24 -0.35
N MET A 65 8.62 8.26 -1.21
CA MET A 65 9.30 7.01 -0.87
C MET A 65 10.80 7.09 -1.08
N GLU A 66 11.53 6.44 -0.17
CA GLU A 66 12.92 6.07 -0.36
C GLU A 66 13.07 5.00 -1.46
N THR A 67 14.28 4.86 -1.99
CA THR A 67 14.55 3.98 -3.15
C THR A 67 14.05 2.54 -2.95
N ASN A 68 14.23 1.96 -1.75
CA ASN A 68 13.82 0.59 -1.47
C ASN A 68 12.30 0.45 -1.30
N GLU A 69 11.65 1.45 -0.72
CA GLU A 69 10.20 1.50 -0.55
C GLU A 69 9.51 1.61 -1.91
N ARG A 70 10.05 2.47 -2.79
CA ARG A 70 9.55 2.64 -4.15
C ARG A 70 9.66 1.35 -4.95
N LYS A 71 10.82 0.67 -4.91
CA LYS A 71 10.99 -0.65 -5.55
C LYS A 71 10.01 -1.69 -5.04
N ALA A 72 9.74 -1.70 -3.73
CA ALA A 72 8.75 -2.61 -3.14
C ALA A 72 7.32 -2.27 -3.60
N LEU A 73 6.97 -0.98 -3.68
CA LEU A 73 5.68 -0.53 -4.21
C LEU A 73 5.52 -0.87 -5.70
N GLU A 74 6.53 -0.61 -6.53
CA GLU A 74 6.54 -0.96 -7.96
C GLU A 74 6.37 -2.47 -8.17
N SER A 75 7.08 -3.28 -7.39
CA SER A 75 6.95 -4.74 -7.41
C SER A 75 5.52 -5.18 -7.05
N PHE A 76 4.89 -4.50 -6.08
CA PHE A 76 3.51 -4.73 -5.71
C PHE A 76 2.53 -4.30 -6.82
N LYS A 77 2.76 -3.17 -7.49
CA LYS A 77 1.96 -2.71 -8.64
C LYS A 77 2.06 -3.69 -9.82
N LEU A 78 3.24 -4.23 -10.08
CA LEU A 78 3.47 -5.26 -11.11
C LEU A 78 2.76 -6.57 -10.78
N TYR A 79 2.80 -7.00 -9.51
CA TYR A 79 2.02 -8.15 -9.05
C TYR A 79 0.52 -7.93 -9.28
N ASP A 80 0.03 -6.72 -9.01
CA ASP A 80 -1.39 -6.39 -9.20
C ASP A 80 -1.81 -6.29 -10.68
N SER A 81 -0.94 -5.76 -11.54
CA SER A 81 -1.21 -5.65 -12.99
C SER A 81 -1.18 -7.00 -13.68
N GLY A 82 -0.28 -7.91 -13.29
CA GLY A 82 -0.23 -9.28 -13.79
C GLY A 82 -1.37 -10.18 -13.30
N PHE A 83 -2.08 -9.75 -12.24
CA PHE A 83 -3.23 -10.47 -11.69
C PHE A 83 -4.58 -10.05 -12.30
N LEU A 84 -4.63 -8.90 -13.00
CA LEU A 84 -5.87 -8.28 -13.51
C LEU A 84 -5.94 -8.12 -15.04
N THR A 85 -5.05 -8.72 -15.83
CA THR A 85 -5.28 -8.90 -17.26
C THR A 85 -6.26 -10.06 -17.50
N PRO A 86 -7.51 -9.83 -17.93
CA PRO A 86 -8.16 -10.84 -18.75
C PRO A 86 -7.40 -10.90 -20.08
N VAL A 87 -7.11 -12.12 -20.52
CA VAL A 87 -6.79 -12.42 -21.92
C VAL A 87 -7.89 -11.87 -22.82
#